data_AF-A0A960KXX1-F1
#
_entry.id   AF-A0A960KXX1-F1
#
_cell.length_a   1.000
_cell.length_b   1.000
_cell.length_c   1.000
_cell.angle_alpha   90.00
_cell.angle_beta   90.00
_cell.angle_gamma   90.00
#
_symmetry.space_group_name_H-M   'P 1'
#
loop_
_entity.id
_entity.type
_entity.pdbx_description
1 polymer ?
#
loop_
_entity_poly.entity_id
_entity_poly.type
_entity_poly.pdbx_seq_one_letter_code
_entity_poly.pdbx_strand_id
1 'polypeptide(L)'
;MPFEVYYHFQPRWKEELVCTCNEGSFCLEYSMGSPWVYLPSESSWQQKAPAWAANHWSSLKDQLESWCKAQNSPLTISDTAPVYSA
;
A
#
# COMPACT_ATOMS: atom_id res chain seq x y z
N MET A 1 -32.30 12.93 -24.29
CA MET A 1 -31.22 13.84 -23.86
C MET A 1 -30.43 13.12 -22.78
N PRO A 2 -29.25 12.55 -23.04
CA PRO A 2 -28.45 11.95 -21.98
C PRO A 2 -27.79 13.05 -21.15
N PHE A 3 -27.75 12.85 -19.84
CA PHE A 3 -27.05 13.72 -18.89
C PHE A 3 -25.55 13.69 -19.18
N GLU A 4 -24.91 14.85 -19.28
CA GLU A 4 -23.45 14.94 -19.40
C GLU A 4 -22.78 14.71 -18.05
N VAL A 5 -21.74 13.88 -18.06
CA VAL A 5 -20.93 13.56 -16.88
C VAL A 5 -19.71 14.47 -16.85
N TYR A 6 -19.53 15.19 -15.75
CA TYR A 6 -18.39 16.08 -15.56
C TYR A 6 -17.56 15.66 -14.34
N TYR A 7 -16.27 15.50 -14.54
CA TYR A 7 -15.30 15.10 -13.52
C TYR A 7 -14.33 16.26 -13.20
N HIS A 8 -13.97 16.43 -11.93
CA HIS A 8 -13.05 17.47 -11.49
C HIS A 8 -12.12 16.94 -10.40
N PHE A 9 -10.84 17.31 -10.49
CA PHE A 9 -9.75 16.74 -9.70
C PHE A 9 -8.88 17.85 -9.11
N GLN A 10 -8.34 17.62 -7.92
CA GLN A 10 -7.56 18.59 -7.15
C GLN A 10 -6.70 17.87 -6.08
N PRO A 11 -5.82 18.57 -5.32
CA PRO A 11 -4.57 17.99 -4.85
C PRO A 11 -4.73 16.86 -3.82
N ARG A 12 -3.84 15.87 -3.93
CA ARG A 12 -3.66 14.74 -3.02
C ARG A 12 -2.23 14.77 -2.51
N TRP A 13 -2.01 15.27 -1.29
CA TRP A 13 -0.79 14.98 -0.55
C TRP A 13 -1.09 13.79 0.35
N LYS A 14 -0.29 12.73 0.27
CA LYS A 14 -0.56 11.49 0.99
C LYS A 14 0.74 10.83 1.41
N GLU A 15 0.74 10.33 2.62
CA GLU A 15 1.91 9.76 3.26
C GLU A 15 1.94 8.27 2.93
N GLU A 16 2.73 7.94 1.91
CA GLU A 16 2.78 6.62 1.29
C GLU A 16 4.21 6.07 1.32
N LEU A 17 4.33 4.77 1.57
CA LEU A 17 5.58 4.03 1.45
C LEU A 17 5.61 3.31 0.10
N VAL A 18 6.52 3.73 -0.77
CA VAL A 18 6.70 3.13 -2.10
C VAL A 18 7.52 1.83 -1.97
N CYS A 19 6.96 0.72 -2.43
CA CYS A 19 7.66 -0.53 -2.65
C CYS A 19 7.95 -0.66 -4.15
N THR A 20 9.18 -1.02 -4.53
CA THR A 20 9.58 -1.21 -5.93
C THR A 20 10.42 -2.47 -6.06
N CYS A 21 10.09 -3.29 -7.05
CA CYS A 21 10.88 -4.42 -7.49
C CYS A 21 10.96 -4.45 -9.03
N ASN A 22 11.60 -5.48 -9.56
CA ASN A 22 11.74 -5.75 -10.98
C ASN A 22 10.42 -6.02 -11.72
N GLU A 23 9.33 -6.35 -11.01
CA GLU A 23 8.01 -6.63 -11.60
C GLU A 23 7.09 -5.40 -11.59
N GLY A 24 7.37 -4.41 -10.72
CA GLY A 24 6.60 -3.19 -10.64
C GLY A 24 6.74 -2.47 -9.29
N SER A 25 5.83 -1.53 -9.06
CA SER A 25 5.79 -0.72 -7.85
C SER A 25 4.35 -0.60 -7.33
N PHE A 26 4.22 -0.46 -6.02
CA PHE A 26 2.96 -0.10 -5.34
C PHE A 26 3.27 0.71 -4.10
N CYS A 27 2.25 1.39 -3.56
CA CYS A 27 2.35 2.16 -2.34
C CYS A 27 1.53 1.52 -1.21
N LEU A 28 2.11 1.49 -0.02
CA LEU A 28 1.42 1.24 1.24
C LEU A 28 1.13 2.57 1.94
N GLU A 29 0.16 2.56 2.86
CA GLU A 29 -0.08 3.69 3.74
C GLU A 29 1.04 3.82 4.78
N TYR A 30 1.53 5.05 4.97
CA TYR A 30 2.63 5.38 5.86
C TYR A 30 2.38 6.70 6.58
N SER A 31 1.83 6.70 7.79
CA SER A 31 1.48 7.95 8.49
C SER A 31 2.71 8.73 8.99
N MET A 32 2.77 10.05 8.79
CA MET A 32 3.79 10.91 9.40
C MET A 32 3.34 11.38 10.80
N GLY A 33 4.32 11.71 11.65
CA GLY A 33 4.12 12.08 13.06
C GLY A 33 4.41 10.92 14.01
N SER A 34 3.91 9.73 13.69
CA SER A 34 4.39 8.46 14.23
C SER A 34 4.52 7.50 13.03
N PRO A 35 5.73 7.31 12.47
CA PRO A 35 5.92 6.55 11.23
C PRO A 35 5.37 5.15 11.40
N TRP A 36 4.21 4.88 10.82
CA TRP A 36 3.45 3.65 10.98
C TRP A 36 3.10 3.12 9.61
N VAL A 37 3.50 1.88 9.33
CA VAL A 37 3.19 1.21 8.07
C VAL A 37 1.99 0.31 8.25
N TYR A 38 1.07 0.35 7.28
CA TYR A 38 -0.07 -0.56 7.24
C TYR A 38 0.04 -1.52 6.06
N LEU A 39 -0.05 -2.81 6.35
CA LEU A 39 -0.08 -3.88 5.36
C LEU A 39 -1.44 -4.59 5.39
N PRO A 40 -2.06 -4.89 4.24
CA PRO A 40 -3.22 -5.78 4.21
C PRO A 40 -2.91 -7.15 4.80
N SER A 41 -3.88 -7.79 5.43
CA SER A 41 -3.78 -9.23 5.72
C SER A 41 -3.57 -10.04 4.44
N GLU A 42 -3.13 -11.28 4.57
CA GLU A 42 -2.94 -12.16 3.43
C GLU A 42 -4.23 -12.35 2.61
N SER A 43 -5.37 -12.50 3.30
CA SER A 43 -6.68 -12.67 2.64
C SER A 43 -7.13 -11.39 1.90
N SER A 44 -6.90 -10.22 2.49
CA SER A 44 -7.22 -8.93 1.87
C SER A 44 -6.25 -8.57 0.75
N TRP A 45 -4.99 -8.99 0.86
CA TRP A 45 -3.95 -8.78 -0.14
C TRP A 45 -4.32 -9.40 -1.48
N GLN A 46 -4.88 -10.62 -1.50
CA GLN A 46 -5.33 -11.28 -2.73
C GLN A 46 -6.30 -10.44 -3.57
N GLN A 47 -7.04 -9.53 -2.94
CA GLN A 47 -8.02 -8.67 -3.62
C GLN A 47 -7.49 -7.28 -3.96
N LYS A 48 -6.46 -6.82 -3.25
CA LYS A 48 -5.96 -5.43 -3.31
C LYS A 48 -4.60 -5.31 -4.00
N ALA A 49 -3.82 -6.38 -3.97
CA ALA A 49 -2.48 -6.38 -4.53
C ALA A 49 -2.51 -6.18 -6.04
N PRO A 50 -1.45 -5.59 -6.60
CA PRO A 50 -1.14 -5.77 -8.01
C PRO A 50 -1.08 -7.26 -8.34
N ALA A 51 -1.55 -7.63 -9.54
CA ALA A 51 -1.66 -9.04 -9.95
C ALA A 51 -0.32 -9.81 -9.84
N TRP A 52 0.80 -9.14 -10.09
CA TRP A 52 2.14 -9.73 -9.97
C TRP A 52 2.53 -9.99 -8.51
N ALA A 53 2.07 -9.19 -7.54
CA ALA A 53 2.44 -9.28 -6.14
C ALA A 53 1.52 -10.21 -5.31
N ALA A 54 0.37 -10.60 -5.85
CA ALA A 54 -0.70 -11.29 -5.12
C ALA A 54 -0.22 -12.58 -4.41
N ASN A 55 0.68 -13.34 -5.03
CA ASN A 55 1.20 -14.60 -4.48
C ASN A 55 2.43 -14.44 -3.58
N HIS A 56 2.92 -13.22 -3.38
CA HIS A 56 4.18 -12.96 -2.68
C HIS A 56 3.99 -12.36 -1.27
N TRP A 57 2.78 -12.45 -0.70
CA TRP A 57 2.45 -11.80 0.57
C TRP A 57 3.43 -12.12 1.71
N SER A 58 3.75 -13.40 1.93
CA SER A 58 4.68 -13.80 3.00
C SER A 58 6.08 -13.18 2.81
N SER A 59 6.63 -13.26 1.60
CA SER A 59 7.95 -12.71 1.31
C SER A 59 7.98 -11.19 1.42
N LEU A 60 6.90 -10.53 1.01
CA LEU A 60 6.72 -9.09 1.11
C LEU A 60 6.61 -8.64 2.57
N LYS A 61 5.83 -9.35 3.39
CA LYS A 61 5.70 -9.09 4.82
C LYS A 61 7.05 -9.18 5.52
N ASP A 62 7.84 -10.23 5.27
CA ASP A 62 9.14 -10.44 5.93
C ASP A 62 10.14 -9.30 5.59
N GLN A 63 10.15 -8.88 4.33
CA GLN A 63 10.99 -7.75 3.88
C GLN A 63 10.51 -6.42 4.48
N LEU A 64 9.19 -6.21 4.54
CA LEU A 64 8.60 -5.01 5.12
C LEU A 64 8.85 -4.92 6.63
N GLU A 65 8.74 -6.04 7.37
CA GLU A 65 9.09 -6.11 8.80
C GLU A 65 10.55 -5.75 9.04
N SER A 66 11.44 -6.24 8.18
CA SER A 66 12.88 -5.91 8.25
C SER A 66 13.14 -4.42 8.01
N TRP A 67 12.47 -3.83 7.02
CA TRP A 67 12.55 -2.40 6.75
C TRP A 67 11.98 -1.55 7.90
N CYS A 68 10.79 -1.90 8.38
CA CYS A 68 10.11 -1.24 9.51
C CYS A 68 11.00 -1.23 10.77
N LYS A 69 11.65 -2.35 11.06
CA LYS A 69 12.61 -2.45 12.17
C LYS A 69 13.80 -1.52 12.01
N ALA A 70 14.36 -1.39 10.79
CA ALA A 70 15.47 -0.50 10.51
C ALA A 70 15.08 0.99 10.59
N GLN A 71 13.83 1.32 10.24
CA GLN A 71 13.29 2.68 10.29
C GLN A 71 12.62 3.04 11.63
N ASN A 72 12.67 2.13 12.62
CA ASN A 72 11.97 2.26 13.90
C ASN A 72 10.48 2.63 13.73
N SER A 73 9.85 2.03 12.71
CA SER A 73 8.46 2.25 12.32
C SER A 73 7.63 1.02 12.66
N PRO A 74 6.53 1.11 13.43
CA PRO A 74 5.66 -0.03 13.65
C PRO A 74 4.99 -0.51 12.36
N LEU A 75 4.75 -1.82 12.26
CA LEU A 75 3.95 -2.44 11.20
C LEU A 75 2.63 -2.93 11.79
N THR A 76 1.51 -2.58 11.17
CA THR A 76 0.20 -3.16 11.49
C THR A 76 -0.38 -3.88 10.29
N ILE A 77 -0.85 -5.10 10.54
CA ILE A 77 -1.63 -5.86 9.57
C ILE A 77 -3.11 -5.52 9.78
N SER A 78 -3.79 -5.11 8.72
CA SER A 78 -5.22 -4.76 8.77
C SER A 78 -5.94 -5.11 7.47
N ASP A 79 -7.10 -5.76 7.57
CA ASP A 79 -7.94 -6.06 6.40
C ASP A 79 -8.39 -4.80 5.65
N THR A 80 -8.44 -3.66 6.32
CA THR A 80 -8.86 -2.38 5.74
C THR A 80 -7.68 -1.58 5.17
N ALA A 81 -6.44 -2.02 5.39
CA ALA A 81 -5.26 -1.33 4.88
C ALA A 81 -5.36 -1.17 3.35
N PRO A 82 -5.19 0.03 2.82
CA PRO A 82 -5.26 0.28 1.39
C PRO A 82 -3.92 0.00 0.71
N VAL A 83 -4.00 -0.33 -0.59
CA VAL A 83 -2.84 -0.42 -1.48
C VAL A 83 -3.11 0.52 -2.64
N TYR A 84 -2.13 1.33 -2.99
CA TYR A 84 -2.25 2.27 -4.10
C TYR A 84 -1.29 1.85 -5.22
N SER A 85 -1.69 2.13 -6.46
CA SER A 85 -0.74 2.13 -7.57
C SER A 85 0.30 3.22 -7.35
N ALA A 86 1.58 2.87 -7.45
CA ALA A 86 2.68 3.82 -7.46
C ALA A 86 2.77 4.58 -8.79
#